data_AF-A0A953JWE9-F1
#
_entry.id   AF-A0A953JWE9-F1
#
_cell.length_a   1.000
_cell.length_b   1.000
_cell.length_c   1.000
_cell.angle_alpha   90.00
_cell.angle_beta   90.00
_cell.angle_gamma   90.00
#
_symmetry.space_group_name_H-M   'P 1'
#
loop_
_entity.id
_entity.type
_entity.pdbx_description
1 polymer ?
#
loop_
_entity_poly.entity_id
_entity_poly.type
_entity_poly.pdbx_seq_one_letter_code
_entity_poly.pdbx_strand_id
1 'polypeptide(L)'
;MIENLVALYVVYCWGAMLVWLCFLHWLFRRLRCKHPTCYEAIGSPSLFWNNSMRNNWLFMKFVWSSRAGDLGDVAVVRAVRFVRVFIVAHFLVFFGLSIALILFSL
;
A
#
# COMPACT_ATOMS: atom_id res chain seq x y z
N MET A 1 -30.44 -0.64 -6.90
CA MET A 1 -29.17 -0.98 -7.61
C MET A 1 -28.02 -0.08 -7.15
N ILE A 2 -28.17 1.24 -7.22
CA ILE A 2 -27.14 2.22 -6.80
C ILE A 2 -26.74 2.05 -5.32
N GLU A 3 -27.70 1.85 -4.42
CA GLU A 3 -27.43 1.67 -2.98
C GLU A 3 -26.46 0.50 -2.70
N ASN A 4 -26.67 -0.65 -3.37
CA ASN A 4 -25.78 -1.81 -3.24
C ASN A 4 -24.37 -1.51 -3.79
N LEU A 5 -24.28 -0.71 -4.84
CA LEU A 5 -22.99 -0.29 -5.42
C LEU A 5 -22.24 0.67 -4.49
N VAL A 6 -22.94 1.61 -3.86
CA VAL A 6 -22.38 2.50 -2.84
C VAL A 6 -21.90 1.71 -1.63
N ALA A 7 -22.71 0.77 -1.13
CA ALA A 7 -22.32 -0.09 -0.02
C ALA A 7 -21.06 -0.92 -0.35
N LEU A 8 -21.00 -1.52 -1.55
CA LEU A 8 -19.83 -2.25 -2.03
C LEU A 8 -18.59 -1.35 -2.08
N TYR A 9 -18.72 -0.14 -2.62
CA TYR A 9 -17.62 0.83 -2.71
C TYR A 9 -17.07 1.21 -1.33
N VAL A 10 -17.96 1.51 -0.38
CA VAL A 10 -17.59 1.87 1.00
C VAL A 10 -16.90 0.68 1.68
N VAL A 11 -17.49 -0.51 1.64
CA VAL A 11 -16.91 -1.73 2.24
C VAL A 11 -15.54 -2.02 1.64
N TYR A 12 -15.40 -1.92 0.32
CA TYR A 12 -14.14 -2.09 -0.37
C TYR A 12 -13.09 -1.07 0.09
N CYS A 13 -13.41 0.21 0.12
CA CYS A 13 -12.49 1.27 0.53
C CYS A 13 -11.98 1.07 1.96
N TRP A 14 -12.89 0.80 2.90
CA TRP A 14 -12.52 0.54 4.29
C TRP A 14 -11.69 -0.74 4.44
N GLY A 15 -12.10 -1.82 3.77
CA GLY A 15 -11.37 -3.09 3.78
C GLY A 15 -9.95 -2.95 3.21
N ALA A 16 -9.81 -2.29 2.06
CA ALA A 16 -8.52 -2.03 1.44
C ALA A 16 -7.62 -1.17 2.33
N MET A 17 -8.18 -0.15 2.99
CA MET A 17 -7.43 0.68 3.94
C MET A 17 -6.89 -0.13 5.12
N LEU A 18 -7.70 -1.02 5.70
CA LEU A 18 -7.25 -1.88 6.81
C LEU A 18 -6.12 -2.82 6.37
N VAL A 19 -6.28 -3.48 5.22
CA VAL A 19 -5.24 -4.35 4.64
C VAL A 19 -3.94 -3.58 4.43
N TRP A 20 -4.03 -2.36 3.88
CA TRP A 20 -2.90 -1.47 3.67
C TRP A 20 -2.16 -1.12 4.97
N LEU A 21 -2.89 -0.69 6.01
CA LEU A 21 -2.31 -0.34 7.31
C LEU A 21 -1.62 -1.54 7.97
N CYS A 22 -2.23 -2.72 7.94
CA CYS A 22 -1.63 -3.95 8.48
C CYS A 22 -0.32 -4.30 7.76
N PHE A 23 -0.29 -4.21 6.43
CA PHE A 23 0.92 -4.50 5.65
C PHE A 23 2.03 -3.49 5.89
N LEU A 24 1.72 -2.19 5.88
CA LEU A 24 2.70 -1.15 6.18
C LEU A 24 3.26 -1.31 7.58
N HIS A 25 2.41 -1.56 8.57
CA HIS A 25 2.87 -1.82 9.95
C HIS A 25 3.89 -2.93 10.00
N TRP A 26 3.56 -4.07 9.39
CA TRP A 26 4.42 -5.24 9.38
C TRP A 26 5.74 -4.97 8.65
N LEU A 27 5.68 -4.36 7.46
CA LEU A 27 6.85 -4.10 6.63
C LEU A 27 7.79 -3.09 7.29
N PHE A 28 7.26 -1.98 7.80
CA PHE A 28 8.06 -0.97 8.50
C PHE A 28 8.70 -1.54 9.76
N ARG A 29 7.96 -2.32 10.55
CA ARG A 29 8.52 -3.00 11.73
C ARG A 29 9.63 -3.97 11.33
N ARG A 30 9.43 -4.76 10.27
CA ARG A 30 10.43 -5.72 9.79
C ARG A 30 11.70 -5.02 9.30
N LEU A 31 11.55 -3.97 8.49
CA LEU A 31 12.67 -3.17 8.00
C LEU A 31 13.40 -2.49 9.16
N ARG A 32 12.69 -1.89 10.11
CA ARG A 32 13.29 -1.25 11.28
C ARG A 32 14.11 -2.23 12.13
N CYS A 33 13.62 -3.47 12.32
CA CYS A 33 14.30 -4.45 13.16
C CYS A 33 15.44 -5.20 12.45
N LYS A 34 15.33 -5.47 11.15
CA LYS A 34 16.29 -6.32 10.42
C LYS A 34 17.15 -5.60 9.39
N HIS A 35 16.68 -4.48 8.89
CA HIS A 35 17.33 -3.69 7.84
C HIS A 35 17.32 -2.20 8.21
N PRO A 36 17.85 -1.81 9.39
CA PRO A 36 17.69 -0.46 9.94
C PRO A 36 18.26 0.61 9.00
N THR A 37 19.40 0.33 8.36
CA THR A 37 20.00 1.23 7.35
C THR A 37 19.07 1.48 6.16
N CYS A 38 18.38 0.44 5.67
CA CYS A 38 17.38 0.58 4.61
C CYS A 38 16.15 1.35 5.10
N TYR A 39 15.69 1.09 6.33
CA TYR A 39 14.55 1.77 6.94
C TYR A 39 14.79 3.28 7.10
N GLU A 40 15.99 3.66 7.56
CA GLU A 40 16.41 5.06 7.65
C GLU A 40 16.55 5.71 6.27
N ALA A 41 17.11 4.98 5.29
CA ALA A 41 17.27 5.49 3.92
C ALA A 41 15.94 5.77 3.19
N ILE A 42 14.85 5.10 3.58
CA ILE A 42 13.50 5.40 3.06
C ILE A 42 12.77 6.48 3.89
N GLY A 43 13.48 7.15 4.81
CA GLY A 43 12.97 8.27 5.60
C GLY A 43 12.29 7.85 6.91
N SER A 44 12.52 6.62 7.39
CA SER A 44 11.92 6.08 8.62
C SER A 44 10.39 6.21 8.67
N PRO A 45 9.66 5.76 7.62
CA PRO A 45 8.22 5.97 7.51
C PRO A 45 7.46 5.33 8.67
N SER A 46 6.40 5.99 9.11
CA SER A 46 5.51 5.49 10.16
C SER A 46 4.06 5.73 9.76
N LEU A 47 3.13 4.90 10.26
CA LEU A 47 1.73 4.93 9.85
C LEU A 47 1.04 6.29 10.05
N PHE A 48 1.40 7.04 11.10
CA PHE A 48 0.70 8.27 11.45
C PHE A 48 1.61 9.49 11.52
N TRP A 49 2.84 9.35 12.02
CA TRP A 49 3.66 10.50 12.46
C TRP A 49 4.70 10.98 11.44
N ASN A 50 5.07 10.17 10.45
CA ASN A 50 6.20 10.48 9.55
C ASN A 50 5.88 10.25 8.06
N ASN A 51 4.68 10.70 7.64
CA ASN A 51 4.14 10.57 6.28
C ASN A 51 4.28 11.87 5.46
N SER A 52 5.48 12.44 5.37
CA SER A 52 5.72 13.52 4.42
C SER A 52 5.60 13.00 2.98
N MET A 53 5.25 13.86 2.03
CA MET A 53 5.24 13.49 0.59
C MET A 53 6.58 12.89 0.15
N ARG A 54 7.69 13.40 0.69
CA ARG A 54 9.03 12.87 0.45
C ARG A 54 9.20 11.43 0.94
N ASN A 55 8.79 11.13 2.17
CA ASN A 55 8.94 9.78 2.74
C ASN A 55 8.03 8.79 2.01
N ASN A 56 6.81 9.20 1.67
CA ASN A 56 5.90 8.39 0.85
C ASN A 56 6.52 8.09 -0.51
N TRP A 57 7.11 9.09 -1.16
CA TRP A 57 7.84 8.91 -2.42
C TRP A 57 9.03 7.95 -2.28
N LEU A 58 9.86 8.10 -1.25
CA LEU A 58 11.01 7.21 -1.00
C LEU A 58 10.57 5.76 -0.73
N PHE A 59 9.50 5.58 0.04
CA PHE A 59 8.91 4.27 0.27
C PHE A 59 8.38 3.67 -1.03
N MET A 60 7.64 4.44 -1.84
CA MET A 60 7.14 3.98 -3.14
C MET A 60 8.29 3.63 -4.09
N LYS A 61 9.35 4.45 -4.13
CA LYS A 61 10.56 4.15 -4.88
C LYS A 61 11.20 2.84 -4.42
N PHE A 62 11.28 2.60 -3.10
CA PHE A 62 11.75 1.33 -2.57
C PHE A 62 10.86 0.16 -3.02
N VAL A 63 9.54 0.29 -2.85
CA VAL A 63 8.56 -0.72 -3.26
C VAL A 63 8.74 -1.10 -4.72
N TRP A 64 8.97 -0.16 -5.64
CA TRP A 64 9.11 -0.44 -7.07
C TRP A 64 10.54 -0.77 -7.52
N SER A 65 11.54 -0.57 -6.67
CA SER A 65 12.94 -0.86 -7.00
C SER A 65 13.34 -2.34 -6.83
N SER A 66 14.51 -2.73 -7.33
CA SER A 66 15.13 -4.04 -7.04
C SER A 66 15.67 -4.15 -5.61
N ARG A 67 15.82 -3.03 -4.88
CA ARG A 67 16.49 -2.98 -3.56
C ARG A 67 15.94 -3.95 -2.52
N ALA A 68 14.65 -4.26 -2.58
CA ALA A 68 14.05 -5.25 -1.69
C ALA A 68 14.69 -6.65 -1.84
N GLY A 69 15.12 -7.02 -3.05
CA GLY A 69 15.84 -8.25 -3.34
C GLY A 69 17.26 -8.25 -2.79
N ASP A 70 17.94 -7.11 -2.86
CA ASP A 70 19.33 -6.94 -2.41
C ASP A 70 19.48 -7.12 -0.88
N LEU A 71 18.38 -7.02 -0.12
CA LEU A 71 18.36 -7.25 1.33
C LEU A 71 18.50 -8.72 1.73
N GLY A 72 18.35 -9.67 0.80
CA GLY A 72 18.42 -11.12 1.09
C GLY A 72 17.30 -11.65 2.01
N ASP A 73 16.34 -10.82 2.43
CA ASP A 73 15.22 -11.23 3.29
C ASP A 73 14.00 -11.60 2.44
N VAL A 74 13.82 -12.92 2.26
CA VAL A 74 12.71 -13.51 1.48
C VAL A 74 11.35 -13.00 1.96
N ALA A 75 11.17 -12.74 3.26
CA ALA A 75 9.91 -12.23 3.78
C ALA A 75 9.64 -10.79 3.30
N VAL A 76 10.67 -9.94 3.28
CA VAL A 76 10.58 -8.56 2.75
C VAL A 76 10.29 -8.59 1.25
N VAL A 77 10.97 -9.45 0.48
CA VAL A 77 10.73 -9.60 -0.96
C VAL A 77 9.29 -10.00 -1.26
N ARG A 78 8.76 -11.00 -0.53
CA ARG A 78 7.37 -11.44 -0.68
C ARG A 78 6.38 -10.34 -0.32
N ALA A 79 6.63 -9.62 0.77
CA ALA A 79 5.78 -8.51 1.19
C ALA A 79 5.79 -7.35 0.17
N VAL A 80 6.95 -6.97 -0.35
CA VAL A 80 7.05 -5.94 -1.39
C VAL A 80 6.32 -6.38 -2.67
N ARG A 81 6.46 -7.66 -3.07
CA ARG A 81 5.70 -8.20 -4.21
C ARG A 81 4.19 -8.14 -3.96
N PHE A 82 3.74 -8.54 -2.78
CA PHE A 82 2.33 -8.41 -2.40
C PHE A 82 1.88 -6.97 -2.50
N VAL A 83 2.63 -6.01 -1.94
CA VAL A 83 2.30 -4.58 -1.96
C VAL A 83 2.17 -4.07 -3.39
N ARG A 84 3.07 -4.46 -4.31
CA ARG A 84 2.95 -4.09 -5.73
C ARG A 84 1.66 -4.59 -6.35
N VAL A 85 1.34 -5.87 -6.18
CA VAL A 85 0.12 -6.49 -6.71
C VAL A 85 -1.10 -5.83 -6.09
N PHE A 86 -1.10 -5.61 -4.77
CA PHE A 86 -2.17 -4.96 -4.03
C PHE A 86 -2.44 -3.55 -4.56
N ILE A 87 -1.40 -2.73 -4.77
CA ILE A 87 -1.54 -1.36 -5.30
C ILE A 87 -2.15 -1.38 -6.70
N VAL A 88 -1.66 -2.24 -7.59
CA VAL A 88 -2.19 -2.33 -8.97
C VAL A 88 -3.64 -2.80 -8.96
N ALA A 89 -3.94 -3.89 -8.25
CA ALA A 89 -5.29 -4.40 -8.10
C ALA A 89 -6.22 -3.34 -7.46
N HIS A 90 -5.71 -2.62 -6.47
CA HIS A 90 -6.46 -1.59 -5.78
C HIS A 90 -6.89 -0.48 -6.72
N PHE A 91 -5.96 0.04 -7.54
CA PHE A 91 -6.27 1.08 -8.52
C PHE A 91 -7.27 0.60 -9.57
N LEU A 92 -7.12 -0.63 -10.09
CA LEU A 92 -8.07 -1.19 -11.07
C LEU A 92 -9.49 -1.27 -10.51
N VAL A 93 -9.66 -1.81 -9.30
CA VAL A 93 -10.98 -1.93 -8.67
C VAL A 93 -11.52 -0.56 -8.26
N PHE A 94 -10.69 0.31 -7.68
CA PHE A 94 -11.10 1.64 -7.24
C PHE A 94 -11.64 2.48 -8.41
N PHE A 95 -10.88 2.57 -9.51
CA PHE A 95 -11.31 3.33 -10.68
C PHE A 95 -12.50 2.66 -11.38
N GLY A 96 -12.51 1.33 -11.48
CA GLY A 96 -13.66 0.60 -12.04
C GLY A 96 -14.96 0.87 -11.29
N LEU A 97 -14.93 0.78 -9.95
CA LEU A 97 -16.10 1.08 -9.13
C LEU A 97 -16.48 2.56 -9.17
N SER A 98 -15.50 3.47 -9.24
CA SER A 98 -15.75 4.92 -9.38
C SER A 98 -16.47 5.25 -10.69
N ILE A 99 -16.01 4.66 -11.81
CA ILE A 99 -16.65 4.82 -13.12
C ILE A 99 -18.08 4.25 -13.09
N ALA A 100 -18.26 3.05 -12.52
CA ALA A 100 -19.59 2.46 -12.37
C ALA A 100 -20.52 3.36 -11.55
N LEU A 101 -20.06 3.89 -10.42
CA LEU A 101 -20.83 4.82 -9.59
C LEU A 101 -21.28 6.04 -10.38
N ILE A 102 -20.37 6.67 -11.13
CA ILE A 102 -20.70 7.83 -11.97
C ILE A 102 -21.76 7.46 -13.00
N LEU A 103 -21.54 6.39 -13.78
CA LEU A 103 -22.44 5.97 -14.86
C LEU A 103 -23.84 5.59 -14.38
N PHE A 104 -23.97 4.97 -13.20
CA PHE A 104 -25.27 4.61 -12.63
C PHE A 104 -25.91 5.73 -11.80
N SER A 105 -25.20 6.83 -11.53
CA SER A 105 -25.72 8.00 -10.83
C SER A 105 -26.27 9.10 -11.75
N LEU A 106 -25.92 9.03 -13.03
CA LEU A 106 -26.43 9.89 -14.11
C LEU A 106 -27.76 9.34 -14.64
#